data_AF-A0A918N1A4-F1
#
_entry.id   AF-A0A918N1A4-F1
#
_cell.length_a   1.000
_cell.length_b   1.000
_cell.length_c   1.000
_cell.angle_alpha   90.00
_cell.angle_beta   90.00
_cell.angle_gamma   90.00
#
_symmetry.space_group_name_H-M   'P 1'
#
loop_
_entity.id
_entity.type
_entity.pdbx_description
1 polymer ?
#
loop_
_entity_poly.entity_id
_entity_poly.type
_entity_poly.pdbx_seq_one_letter_code
_entity_poly.pdbx_strand_id
1 'polypeptide(L)'
;MKIDIATPAMLFPAISLLLLAYTNRFLTLATIIRNFKYAGSDENTLAQIKNLRLRIQLIKRMQIAGVGSFFLCTVAMLAIYLTYQQAGNWLFATSLIFLLYSLWMSVREILISSEALDFHLEGIKKREE
;
A
#
# COMPACT_ATOMS: atom_id res chain seq x y z
N MET A 1 -25.35 4.53 17.96
CA MET A 1 -25.03 3.16 17.50
C MET A 1 -24.00 2.55 18.43
N LYS A 2 -24.22 1.35 18.97
CA LYS A 2 -23.29 0.65 19.86
C LYS A 2 -22.47 -0.32 19.00
N ILE A 3 -21.19 -0.02 18.79
CA ILE A 3 -20.27 -0.90 18.07
C ILE A 3 -19.73 -1.92 19.08
N ASP A 4 -19.91 -3.19 18.78
CA ASP A 4 -19.36 -4.29 19.58
C ASP A 4 -17.85 -4.38 19.33
N ILE A 5 -17.09 -4.77 20.35
CA ILE A 5 -15.64 -4.98 20.25
C ILE A 5 -15.28 -6.05 19.22
N ALA A 6 -16.22 -6.95 18.90
CA ALA A 6 -16.09 -7.92 17.82
C ALA A 6 -15.97 -7.28 16.43
N THR A 7 -16.61 -6.12 16.17
CA THR A 7 -16.62 -5.51 14.84
C THR A 7 -15.23 -5.04 14.38
N PRO A 8 -14.46 -4.28 15.19
CA PRO A 8 -13.09 -3.94 14.83
C PRO A 8 -12.15 -5.17 14.86
N ALA A 9 -12.39 -6.14 15.75
CA ALA A 9 -11.55 -7.34 15.87
C ALA A 9 -11.52 -8.19 14.57
N MET A 10 -12.64 -8.25 13.85
CA MET A 10 -12.73 -8.97 12.56
C MET A 10 -11.83 -8.38 11.46
N LEU A 11 -11.39 -7.11 11.60
CA LEU A 11 -10.52 -6.46 10.63
C LEU A 11 -9.02 -6.79 10.84
N PHE A 12 -8.63 -7.27 12.02
CA PHE A 12 -7.21 -7.51 12.34
C PHE A 12 -6.54 -8.50 11.38
N PRO A 13 -7.11 -9.68 11.10
CA PRO A 13 -6.52 -10.63 10.15
C PRO A 13 -6.40 -10.03 8.75
N ALA A 14 -7.45 -9.34 8.29
CA ALA A 14 -7.49 -8.75 6.95
C ALA A 14 -6.43 -7.65 6.78
N ILE A 15 -6.31 -6.74 7.75
CA ILE A 15 -5.30 -5.66 7.72
C ILE A 15 -3.88 -6.25 7.80
N SER A 16 -3.67 -7.29 8.61
CA SER A 16 -2.37 -7.96 8.73
C SER A 16 -1.91 -8.59 7.42
N LEU A 17 -2.81 -9.31 6.72
CA LEU A 17 -2.53 -9.90 5.40
C LEU A 17 -2.23 -8.83 4.35
N LEU A 18 -2.96 -7.71 4.40
CA LEU A 18 -2.76 -6.58 3.49
C LEU A 18 -1.40 -5.91 3.71
N LEU A 19 -0.96 -5.71 4.95
CA LEU A 19 0.38 -5.17 5.26
C LEU A 19 1.50 -6.11 4.80
N LEU A 20 1.31 -7.43 4.94
CA LEU A 20 2.25 -8.43 4.43
C LEU A 20 2.37 -8.35 2.90
N ALA A 21 1.23 -8.29 2.19
CA ALA A 21 1.21 -8.13 0.74
C ALA A 21 1.95 -6.85 0.29
N TYR A 22 1.74 -5.74 0.99
CA TYR A 22 2.41 -4.47 0.71
C TYR A 22 3.93 -4.56 0.93
N THR A 23 4.36 -5.26 1.98
CA THR A 23 5.77 -5.47 2.29
C THR A 23 6.44 -6.31 1.22
N ASN A 24 5.78 -7.38 0.77
CA ASN A 24 6.28 -8.21 -0.32
C ASN A 24 6.47 -7.39 -1.60
N ARG A 25 5.48 -6.56 -1.97
CA ARG A 25 5.58 -5.69 -3.15
C ARG A 25 6.72 -4.67 -3.04
N PHE A 26 6.91 -4.07 -1.86
CA PHE A 26 8.03 -3.17 -1.59
C PHE A 26 9.38 -3.86 -1.77
N LEU A 27 9.56 -5.03 -1.17
CA LEU A 27 10.81 -5.78 -1.21
C LEU A 27 11.15 -6.22 -2.64
N THR A 28 10.16 -6.70 -3.40
CA THR A 28 10.35 -7.06 -4.80
C THR A 28 10.87 -5.87 -5.62
N LEU A 29 10.24 -4.69 -5.51
CA LEU A 29 10.69 -3.50 -6.24
C LEU A 29 12.06 -3.00 -5.77
N ALA A 30 12.32 -3.03 -4.47
CA ALA A 30 13.62 -2.64 -3.92
C ALA A 30 14.76 -3.53 -4.43
N THR A 31 14.52 -4.85 -4.51
CA THR A 31 15.46 -5.82 -5.08
C THR A 31 15.70 -5.56 -6.56
N ILE A 32 14.64 -5.31 -7.34
CA ILE A 32 14.76 -4.96 -8.76
C ILE A 32 15.64 -3.71 -8.93
N ILE A 33 15.37 -2.63 -8.20
CA ILE A 33 16.17 -1.39 -8.26
C ILE A 33 17.65 -1.64 -7.91
N ARG A 34 17.93 -2.45 -6.88
CA ARG A 34 19.32 -2.75 -6.47
C ARG A 34 20.08 -3.58 -7.50
N ASN A 35 19.37 -4.39 -8.27
CA ASN A 35 19.97 -5.25 -9.31
C ASN A 35 20.20 -4.52 -10.64
N PHE A 36 19.70 -3.29 -10.81
CA PHE A 36 20.08 -2.46 -11.97
C PHE A 36 21.57 -2.15 -11.93
N LYS A 37 22.35 -2.74 -12.84
CA LYS A 37 23.76 -2.40 -13.04
C LYS A 37 23.85 -1.05 -13.75
N TYR A 38 24.58 -0.11 -13.17
CA TYR A 38 24.91 1.22 -13.73
C TYR A 38 25.91 1.15 -14.91
N ALA A 39 25.89 0.07 -15.69
CA ALA A 39 26.83 -0.13 -16.79
C ALA A 39 26.20 0.39 -18.09
N GLY A 40 26.50 1.65 -18.45
CA GLY A 40 26.06 2.27 -19.69
C GLY A 40 24.63 2.80 -19.61
N SER A 41 24.49 4.08 -19.22
CA SER A 41 23.22 4.75 -18.99
C SER A 41 22.48 5.08 -20.30
N ASP A 42 21.74 4.12 -20.84
CA ASP A 42 20.65 4.41 -21.78
C ASP A 42 19.53 5.19 -21.08
N GLU A 43 18.95 6.18 -21.75
CA GLU A 43 17.84 6.99 -21.21
C GLU A 43 16.65 6.13 -20.75
N ASN A 44 16.42 4.99 -21.43
CA ASN A 44 15.39 4.02 -21.08
C ASN A 44 15.57 3.39 -19.69
N THR A 45 16.82 3.13 -19.29
CA THR A 45 17.15 2.54 -17.98
C THR A 45 16.87 3.54 -16.85
N LEU A 46 17.20 4.82 -17.08
CA LEU A 46 16.91 5.90 -16.13
C LEU A 46 15.39 6.12 -15.97
N ALA A 47 14.64 6.05 -17.07
CA ALA A 47 13.19 6.15 -17.06
C ALA A 47 12.53 5.00 -16.25
N GLN A 48 13.00 3.76 -16.40
CA GLN A 48 12.52 2.64 -15.60
C GLN A 48 12.81 2.80 -14.11
N ILE A 49 14.03 3.20 -13.73
CA ILE A 49 14.38 3.44 -12.32
C ILE A 49 13.49 4.54 -11.72
N LYS A 50 13.20 5.60 -12.47
CA LYS A 50 12.30 6.66 -12.03
C LYS A 50 10.87 6.14 -11.80
N ASN A 51 10.35 5.30 -12.69
CA ASN A 51 9.04 4.66 -12.53
C ASN A 51 9.00 3.75 -11.28
N LEU A 52 10.01 2.90 -11.09
CA LEU A 52 10.12 2.03 -9.92
C LEU A 52 10.19 2.82 -8.61
N ARG A 53 10.92 3.94 -8.58
CA ARG A 53 10.95 4.86 -7.42
C ARG A 53 9.58 5.47 -7.11
N LEU A 54 8.83 5.88 -8.13
CA LEU A 54 7.47 6.40 -7.95
C LEU A 54 6.56 5.35 -7.32
N ARG A 55 6.62 4.11 -7.82
CA ARG A 55 5.85 2.98 -7.26
C ARG A 55 6.21 2.68 -5.82
N ILE A 56 7.50 2.70 -5.47
CA ILE A 56 7.94 2.57 -4.07
C ILE A 56 7.36 3.67 -3.18
N GLN A 57 7.34 4.93 -3.64
CA GLN A 57 6.76 6.04 -2.87
C GLN A 57 5.25 5.86 -2.65
N LEU A 58 4.52 5.35 -3.65
CA LEU A 58 3.10 5.01 -3.51
C LEU A 58 2.90 3.88 -2.49
N ILE A 59 3.71 2.82 -2.55
CA ILE A 59 3.68 1.69 -1.62
C ILE A 59 3.94 2.14 -0.18
N LYS A 60 4.91 3.02 0.02
CA LYS A 60 5.21 3.59 1.34
C LYS A 60 4.03 4.37 1.88
N ARG A 61 3.38 5.20 1.04
CA ARG A 61 2.20 6.00 1.45
C ARG A 61 1.00 5.12 1.81
N MET A 62 0.70 4.07 1.02
CA MET A 62 -0.40 3.15 1.35
C MET A 62 -0.11 2.39 2.65
N GLN A 63 1.14 1.98 2.91
CA GLN A 63 1.52 1.33 4.17
C GLN A 63 1.37 2.25 5.38
N ILE A 64 1.86 3.49 5.30
CA ILE A 64 1.72 4.46 6.41
C ILE A 64 0.24 4.69 6.74
N ALA A 65 -0.60 4.86 5.72
CA ALA A 65 -2.05 5.00 5.91
C ALA A 65 -2.69 3.73 6.51
N GLY A 66 -2.31 2.55 6.03
CA GLY A 66 -2.81 1.26 6.53
C GLY A 66 -2.40 1.00 7.98
N VAL A 67 -1.14 1.25 8.34
CA VAL A 67 -0.64 1.17 9.71
C VAL A 67 -1.32 2.21 10.61
N GLY A 68 -1.51 3.44 10.12
CA GLY A 68 -2.24 4.48 10.85
C GLY A 68 -3.69 4.08 11.14
N SER A 69 -4.38 3.49 10.15
CA SER A 69 -5.70 2.89 10.35
C SER A 69 -5.66 1.79 11.42
N PHE A 70 -4.71 0.84 11.31
CA PHE A 70 -4.60 -0.26 12.25
C PHE A 70 -4.38 0.22 13.70
N PHE A 71 -3.52 1.23 13.86
CA PHE A 71 -3.27 1.87 15.15
C PHE A 71 -4.53 2.53 15.70
N LEU A 72 -5.21 3.37 14.92
CA LEU A 72 -6.47 4.01 15.32
C LEU A 72 -7.56 2.99 15.66
N CYS A 73 -7.64 1.89 14.91
CA CYS A 73 -8.56 0.79 15.17
C CYS A 73 -8.27 0.10 16.51
N THR A 74 -6.98 -0.08 16.85
CA THR A 74 -6.56 -0.64 18.14
C THR A 74 -6.91 0.30 19.29
N VAL A 75 -6.69 1.60 19.14
CA VAL A 75 -7.10 2.60 20.14
C VAL A 75 -8.63 2.66 20.28
N ALA A 76 -9.38 2.51 19.18
CA ALA A 76 -10.84 2.44 19.22
C ALA A 76 -11.32 1.23 20.03
N MET A 77 -10.71 0.04 19.84
CA MET A 77 -11.03 -1.14 20.65
C MET A 77 -10.72 -0.93 22.12
N LEU A 78 -9.59 -0.29 22.44
CA LEU A 78 -9.24 0.05 23.82
C LEU A 78 -10.26 1.01 24.46
N ALA A 79 -10.73 2.01 23.71
CA ALA A 79 -11.76 2.93 24.18
C ALA A 79 -13.11 2.23 24.43
N ILE A 80 -13.53 1.33 23.53
CA ILE A 80 -14.75 0.52 23.70
C ILE A 80 -14.62 -0.40 24.91
N TYR A 81 -13.46 -1.03 25.10
CA TYR A 81 -13.15 -1.87 26.26
C TYR A 81 -13.26 -1.10 27.58
N LEU A 82 -12.78 0.14 27.61
CA LEU A 82 -12.89 1.06 28.75
C LEU A 82 -14.28 1.73 28.88
N THR A 83 -15.29 1.26 28.14
CA THR A 83 -16.67 1.77 28.12
C THR A 83 -16.88 3.17 27.53
N TYR A 84 -15.85 3.77 26.92
CA TYR A 84 -15.93 5.06 26.21
C TYR A 84 -16.49 4.90 24.78
N GLN A 85 -17.77 4.52 24.66
CA GLN A 85 -18.39 4.16 23.37
C GLN A 85 -18.33 5.28 22.31
N GLN A 86 -18.59 6.53 22.70
CA GLN A 86 -18.62 7.64 21.73
C GLN A 86 -17.24 7.90 21.12
N ALA A 87 -16.19 7.92 21.95
CA ALA A 87 -14.82 8.09 21.49
C ALA A 87 -14.37 6.91 20.62
N GLY A 88 -14.69 5.67 21.04
CA GLY A 88 -14.40 4.47 20.26
C GLY A 88 -15.04 4.49 18.87
N ASN A 89 -16.30 4.92 18.77
CA ASN A 89 -17.00 5.01 17.48
C ASN A 89 -16.34 6.03 16.52
N TRP A 90 -15.95 7.21 17.02
CA TRP A 90 -15.27 8.23 16.21
C TRP A 90 -13.87 7.79 15.75
N LEU A 91 -13.10 7.16 16.65
CA LEU A 91 -11.79 6.59 16.32
C LEU A 91 -11.91 5.48 15.27
N PHE A 92 -12.91 4.62 15.40
CA PHE A 92 -13.18 3.55 14.43
C PHE A 92 -13.60 4.11 13.07
N ALA A 93 -14.49 5.10 13.03
CA ALA A 93 -14.86 5.75 11.76
C ALA A 93 -13.63 6.38 11.08
N THR A 94 -12.75 7.02 11.87
CA THR A 94 -11.53 7.66 11.36
C THR A 94 -10.53 6.61 10.84
N SER A 95 -10.38 5.47 11.50
CA SER A 95 -9.50 4.40 11.01
C SER A 95 -9.97 3.87 9.65
N LEU A 96 -11.29 3.68 9.46
CA LEU A 96 -11.84 3.25 8.17
C LEU A 96 -11.54 4.24 7.04
N ILE A 97 -11.54 5.54 7.30
CA ILE A 97 -11.16 6.57 6.30
C ILE A 97 -9.68 6.40 5.89
N PHE A 98 -8.80 6.17 6.85
CA PHE A 98 -7.37 5.90 6.56
C PHE A 98 -7.19 4.59 5.77
N LEU A 99 -7.98 3.56 6.08
CA LEU A 99 -7.96 2.29 5.36
C LEU A 99 -8.44 2.46 3.91
N LEU A 100 -9.53 3.20 3.70
CA LEU A 100 -10.04 3.52 2.36
C LEU A 100 -9.00 4.29 1.54
N TYR A 101 -8.32 5.27 2.14
CA TYR A 101 -7.24 5.99 1.49
C TYR A 101 -6.06 5.08 1.13
N SER A 102 -5.68 4.15 2.02
CA SER A 102 -4.65 3.14 1.76
C SER A 102 -5.01 2.26 0.57
N LEU A 103 -6.26 1.76 0.52
CA LEU A 103 -6.76 0.91 -0.56
C LEU A 103 -6.83 1.66 -1.90
N TRP A 104 -7.29 2.92 -1.88
CA TRP A 104 -7.29 3.78 -3.07
C TRP A 104 -5.89 3.94 -3.66
N MET A 105 -4.89 4.17 -2.81
CA MET A 105 -3.49 4.25 -3.24
C MET A 105 -2.97 2.91 -3.79
N SER A 106 -3.42 1.79 -3.23
CA SER A 106 -3.12 0.45 -3.75
C SER A 106 -3.65 0.26 -5.18
N VAL A 107 -4.90 0.65 -5.44
CA VAL A 107 -5.49 0.61 -6.80
C VAL A 107 -4.67 1.46 -7.77
N ARG A 108 -4.33 2.70 -7.39
CA ARG A 108 -3.50 3.58 -8.24
C ARG A 108 -2.15 2.97 -8.58
N GLU A 109 -1.50 2.32 -7.61
CA GLU A 109 -0.19 1.72 -7.84
C GLU A 109 -0.27 0.41 -8.65
N ILE A 110 -1.37 -0.33 -8.59
CA ILE A 110 -1.68 -1.44 -9.52
C ILE A 110 -1.79 -0.92 -10.96
N LEU A 111 -2.54 0.16 -11.18
CA LEU A 111 -2.72 0.73 -12.53
C LEU A 111 -1.39 1.19 -13.13
N ILE A 112 -0.60 1.96 -12.38
CA ILE A 112 0.74 2.41 -12.82
C ILE A 112 1.67 1.22 -13.07
N SER A 113 1.57 0.17 -12.25
CA SER A 113 2.37 -1.05 -12.46
C SER A 113 2.00 -1.79 -13.74
N SER A 114 0.72 -1.85 -14.09
CA SER A 114 0.25 -2.51 -15.32
C SER A 114 0.72 -1.74 -16.54
N GLU A 115 0.46 -0.43 -16.56
CA GLU A 115 0.82 0.45 -17.68
C GLU A 115 2.33 0.44 -17.95
N ALA A 116 3.15 0.47 -16.90
CA ALA A 116 4.61 0.40 -17.05
C ALA A 116 5.09 -0.95 -17.61
N LEU A 117 4.39 -2.05 -17.30
CA LEU A 117 4.71 -3.38 -17.82
C LEU A 117 4.32 -3.50 -19.29
N ASP A 118 3.11 -3.04 -19.64
CA ASP A 118 2.60 -3.06 -21.01
C ASP A 118 3.53 -2.26 -21.95
N PHE A 119 3.93 -1.06 -21.54
CA PHE A 119 4.89 -0.24 -22.29
C PHE A 119 6.25 -0.93 -22.47
N HIS A 120 6.74 -1.65 -21.45
CA HIS A 120 8.01 -2.36 -21.55
C HIS A 120 7.93 -3.55 -22.51
N LEU A 121 6.82 -4.30 -22.49
CA LEU A 121 6.58 -5.43 -23.39
C LEU A 121 6.44 -4.99 -24.85
N GLU A 122 5.72 -3.89 -25.11
CA GLU A 122 5.62 -3.30 -26.46
C GLU A 122 6.98 -2.83 -27.00
N GLY A 123 7.81 -2.23 -26.13
CA GLY A 123 9.16 -1.79 -26.49
C GLY A 123 10.14 -2.93 -26.79
N ILE A 124 9.89 -4.14 -26.27
CA ILE A 124 10.64 -5.35 -26.61
C ILE A 124 10.18 -5.88 -27.97
N LYS A 125 8.86 -6.02 -28.19
CA LYS A 125 8.31 -6.48 -29.48
C LYS A 125 8.81 -5.67 -30.67
N LYS A 126 8.83 -4.34 -30.55
CA LYS A 126 9.33 -3.44 -31.61
C LYS A 126 10.83 -3.53 -31.89
N ARG A 127 11.63 -4.16 -31.01
CA ARG A 127 13.06 -4.40 -31.23
C ARG A 127 13.35 -5.77 -31.85
N GLU A 128 12.37 -6.68 -31.81
CA GLU A 128 12.47 -8.01 -32.42
C GLU A 128 11.99 -8.02 -33.89
N GLU A 129 11.30 -6.96 -34.33
CA GLU A 129 10.93 -6.66 -35.73
C GLU A 129 12.02 -5.85 -36.46
#